data_AF-A0A2A2HXM6-F1
#
_entry.id   AF-A0A2A2HXM6-F1
#
_cell.length_a   1.000
_cell.length_b   1.000
_cell.length_c   1.000
_cell.angle_alpha   90.00
_cell.angle_beta   90.00
_cell.angle_gamma   90.00
#
_symmetry.space_group_name_H-M   'P 1'
#
loop_
_entity.id
_entity.type
_entity.pdbx_description
1 polymer ?
#
loop_
_entity_poly.entity_id
_entity_poly.type
_entity_poly.pdbx_seq_one_letter_code
_entity_poly.pdbx_strand_id
1 'polypeptide(L)'
;MMNNNENNPLKNRHETLFLWDVRKSNPNGDPNGNEPRIDRYTNKCDVMDVCIKRSVRNFVSIVNGPNSILINKLGNDSSETVTLTNRISDYLFGTPEQIEKTTKIVKRIVEDQLKEDKQYKQFLEDPSPKTLDGIINSKSKKDLEKIVSNESVNVEALQNTIIAELRAYLCCMFNDLRMFGSILALENDLKALGGPITGPIQIEIGTSCHRVVQSNKQITSVMSSSEEKEAGIIGDTHCIEYGLFATSAIANENAARFTGLTEDDQYLFLKALWRGTRERHTRSKNQVPRLLVDIEYNKPFHFGDLVNNIKLIPKMNVKNGKLIEEESYRSIEDFSIDLTSFFQKVNSKKDIINNIKFFSYDLISLKNFKEKLDTELAGKVTEVNDLDIDSPKESKQE
;
A
#
# COMPACT_ATOMS: atom_id res chain seq x y z
N MET A 1 0.70 4.63 -25.36
CA MET A 1 1.80 5.61 -25.30
C MET A 1 2.10 5.82 -23.83
N MET A 2 3.17 5.19 -23.32
CA MET A 2 3.65 5.45 -21.96
C MET A 2 4.36 6.81 -22.01
N ASN A 3 3.90 7.76 -21.20
CA ASN A 3 4.54 9.07 -21.11
C ASN A 3 5.96 8.88 -20.58
N ASN A 4 6.92 9.47 -21.30
CA ASN A 4 8.30 9.67 -20.88
C ASN A 4 8.36 10.70 -19.74
N ASN A 5 7.75 10.42 -18.60
CA ASN A 5 8.08 11.14 -17.37
C ASN A 5 9.31 10.46 -16.77
N GLU A 6 10.33 11.24 -16.46
CA GLU A 6 11.53 10.78 -15.77
C GLU A 6 11.11 9.99 -14.50
N ASN A 7 11.41 8.68 -14.47
CA ASN A 7 11.12 7.77 -13.35
C ASN A 7 12.02 8.08 -12.14
N ASN A 8 11.95 9.30 -11.64
CA ASN A 8 12.69 9.72 -10.47
C ASN A 8 11.99 9.18 -9.22
N PRO A 9 12.75 8.68 -8.22
CA PRO A 9 12.19 8.34 -6.92
C PRO A 9 11.44 9.51 -6.29
N LEU A 10 10.47 9.18 -5.44
CA LEU A 10 9.68 10.11 -4.63
C LEU A 10 10.61 11.12 -3.96
N LYS A 11 10.36 12.41 -4.24
CA LYS A 11 11.27 13.47 -3.79
C LYS A 11 10.96 13.92 -2.37
N ASN A 12 9.68 13.99 -2.05
CA ASN A 12 9.15 14.58 -0.83
C ASN A 12 8.49 13.52 0.06
N ARG A 13 8.47 13.76 1.37
CA ARG A 13 7.76 12.88 2.29
C ARG A 13 6.27 13.13 2.18
N HIS A 14 5.47 12.06 2.21
CA HIS A 14 4.02 12.16 2.31
C HIS A 14 3.52 11.60 3.65
N GLU A 15 2.48 12.22 4.18
CA GLU A 15 1.69 11.69 5.29
C GLU A 15 0.22 11.74 4.93
N THR A 16 -0.41 10.58 4.85
CA THR A 16 -1.78 10.39 4.41
C THR A 16 -2.67 10.12 5.63
N LEU A 17 -3.80 10.80 5.73
CA LEU A 17 -4.92 10.47 6.60
C LEU A 17 -6.05 9.88 5.75
N PHE A 18 -6.55 8.70 6.13
CA PHE A 18 -7.63 8.03 5.40
C PHE A 18 -8.75 7.59 6.34
N LEU A 19 -9.98 7.99 6.01
CA LEU A 19 -11.21 7.63 6.71
C LEU A 19 -12.15 6.86 5.80
N TRP A 20 -12.75 5.81 6.35
CA TRP A 20 -13.79 5.02 5.71
C TRP A 20 -14.79 4.53 6.76
N ASP A 21 -16.05 4.33 6.37
CA ASP A 21 -17.04 3.73 7.26
C ASP A 21 -17.39 2.31 6.84
N VAL A 22 -17.91 1.56 7.81
CA VAL A 22 -18.34 0.17 7.66
C VAL A 22 -19.69 0.03 8.31
N ARG A 23 -20.64 -0.55 7.57
CA ARG A 23 -22.02 -0.72 8.02
C ARG A 23 -22.43 -2.18 7.93
N LYS A 24 -22.96 -2.72 9.04
CA LYS A 24 -23.53 -4.08 9.11
C LYS A 24 -22.62 -5.17 8.53
N SER A 25 -21.30 -4.99 8.65
CA SER A 25 -20.26 -5.78 7.99
C SER A 25 -19.08 -6.04 8.91
N ASN A 26 -18.20 -6.98 8.54
CA ASN A 26 -16.96 -7.25 9.24
C ASN A 26 -15.77 -6.62 8.47
N PRO A 27 -15.17 -5.54 8.98
CA PRO A 27 -14.05 -4.90 8.29
C PRO A 27 -12.80 -5.79 8.23
N ASN A 28 -12.57 -6.57 9.30
CA ASN A 28 -11.38 -7.38 9.47
C ASN A 28 -11.59 -8.47 10.54
N GLY A 29 -11.86 -9.69 10.09
CA GLY A 29 -12.02 -10.85 10.95
C GLY A 29 -10.73 -11.26 11.65
N ASP A 30 -10.84 -11.67 12.91
CA ASP A 30 -9.77 -12.41 13.58
C ASP A 30 -9.65 -13.84 13.01
N PRO A 31 -8.48 -14.50 13.08
CA PRO A 31 -8.30 -15.81 12.48
C PRO A 31 -8.95 -16.97 13.25
N ASN A 32 -9.34 -16.76 14.52
CA ASN A 32 -9.85 -17.82 15.40
C ASN A 32 -11.37 -17.96 15.29
N GLY A 33 -12.09 -16.85 15.12
CA GLY A 33 -13.56 -16.84 15.05
C GLY A 33 -14.14 -16.02 13.91
N ASN A 34 -13.32 -15.30 13.14
CA ASN A 34 -13.78 -14.31 12.16
C ASN A 34 -14.72 -13.26 12.78
N GLU A 35 -14.52 -12.96 14.06
CA GLU A 35 -15.14 -11.83 14.73
C GLU A 35 -14.41 -10.53 14.35
N PRO A 36 -15.10 -9.39 14.30
CA PRO A 36 -14.42 -8.10 14.22
C PRO A 36 -13.43 -7.96 15.38
N ARG A 37 -12.22 -7.46 15.10
CA ARG A 37 -11.21 -7.25 16.14
C ARG A 37 -11.60 -6.06 17.00
N ILE A 38 -12.26 -6.30 18.12
CA ILE A 38 -12.71 -5.26 19.05
C ILE A 38 -11.87 -5.32 20.33
N ASP A 39 -11.28 -4.19 20.70
CA ASP A 39 -10.58 -4.03 21.97
C ASP A 39 -11.58 -4.03 23.13
N ARG A 40 -11.35 -4.91 24.11
CA ARG A 40 -12.30 -5.17 25.20
C ARG A 40 -12.42 -4.04 26.22
N TYR A 41 -11.45 -3.12 26.27
CA TYR A 41 -11.45 -2.03 27.24
C TYR A 41 -12.06 -0.76 26.67
N THR A 42 -11.79 -0.48 25.40
CA THR A 42 -12.21 0.72 24.70
C THR A 42 -13.45 0.51 23.84
N ASN A 43 -13.82 -0.73 23.53
CA ASN A 43 -14.84 -1.09 22.54
C ASN A 43 -14.60 -0.49 21.14
N LYS A 44 -13.35 -0.15 20.81
CA LYS A 44 -12.96 0.26 19.47
C LYS A 44 -12.59 -0.95 18.63
N CYS A 45 -12.83 -0.86 17.32
CA CYS A 45 -12.52 -1.93 16.38
C CYS A 45 -11.27 -1.59 15.58
N ASP A 46 -10.41 -2.59 15.38
CA ASP A 46 -9.15 -2.47 14.66
C ASP A 46 -9.16 -3.22 13.32
N VAL A 47 -8.56 -2.59 12.33
CA VAL A 47 -8.27 -3.10 11.00
C VAL A 47 -6.76 -3.09 10.85
N MET A 48 -6.17 -4.29 10.83
CA MET A 48 -4.72 -4.44 10.72
C MET A 48 -4.22 -3.80 9.43
N ASP A 49 -3.05 -3.17 9.49
CA ASP A 49 -2.34 -2.59 8.35
C ASP A 49 -2.23 -3.59 7.17
N VAL A 50 -1.94 -4.86 7.45
CA VAL A 50 -1.87 -5.92 6.43
C VAL A 50 -3.20 -6.15 5.69
N CYS A 51 -4.34 -5.88 6.34
CA CYS A 51 -5.66 -5.94 5.72
C CYS A 51 -5.85 -4.76 4.75
N ILE A 52 -5.39 -3.57 5.12
CA ILE A 52 -5.43 -2.37 4.28
C ILE A 52 -4.48 -2.52 3.09
N LYS A 53 -3.23 -2.96 3.32
CA LYS A 53 -2.26 -3.30 2.28
C LYS A 53 -2.82 -4.36 1.33
N ARG A 54 -3.63 -5.31 1.80
CA ARG A 54 -4.32 -6.29 0.93
C ARG A 54 -5.37 -5.62 0.03
N SER A 55 -6.16 -4.66 0.53
CA SER A 55 -7.06 -3.87 -0.32
C SER A 55 -6.30 -3.18 -1.45
N VAL A 56 -5.18 -2.53 -1.12
CA VAL A 56 -4.33 -1.85 -2.10
C VAL A 56 -3.79 -2.84 -3.13
N ARG A 57 -3.20 -3.96 -2.69
CA ARG A 57 -2.67 -4.99 -3.59
C ARG A 57 -3.74 -5.52 -4.55
N ASN A 58 -4.95 -5.79 -4.06
CA ASN A 58 -6.04 -6.28 -4.89
C ASN A 58 -6.42 -5.27 -5.98
N PHE A 59 -6.51 -3.98 -5.63
CA PHE A 59 -6.80 -2.94 -6.62
C PHE A 59 -5.66 -2.78 -7.63
N VAL A 60 -4.41 -2.73 -7.18
CA VAL A 60 -3.25 -2.64 -8.08
C VAL A 60 -3.16 -3.86 -9.00
N SER A 61 -3.52 -5.04 -8.52
CA SER A 61 -3.63 -6.25 -9.33
C SER A 61 -4.70 -6.15 -10.43
N ILE A 62 -5.78 -5.39 -10.21
CA ILE A 62 -6.80 -5.14 -11.23
C ILE A 62 -6.26 -4.16 -12.29
N VAL A 63 -5.57 -3.11 -11.87
CA VAL A 63 -5.08 -2.04 -12.76
C VAL A 63 -3.85 -2.46 -13.55
N ASN A 64 -2.86 -3.07 -12.91
CA ASN A 64 -1.55 -3.42 -13.49
C ASN A 64 -1.41 -4.93 -13.79
N GLY A 65 -2.45 -5.73 -13.49
CA GLY A 65 -2.45 -7.17 -13.65
C GLY A 65 -1.89 -7.93 -12.43
N PRO A 66 -2.26 -9.21 -12.24
CA PRO A 66 -1.91 -10.01 -11.05
C PRO A 66 -0.42 -10.28 -10.89
N ASN A 67 0.32 -10.15 -11.98
CA ASN A 67 1.76 -10.34 -12.09
C ASN A 67 2.56 -9.19 -11.47
N SER A 68 1.97 -8.02 -11.28
CA SER A 68 2.64 -6.87 -10.64
C SER A 68 2.68 -6.96 -9.10
N ILE A 69 2.06 -7.98 -8.50
CA ILE A 69 1.98 -8.17 -7.04
C ILE A 69 2.68 -9.45 -6.65
N LEU A 70 3.81 -9.37 -5.95
CA LEU A 70 4.59 -10.51 -5.49
C LEU A 70 3.80 -11.39 -4.52
N ILE A 71 3.10 -10.77 -3.57
CA ILE A 71 2.31 -11.49 -2.56
C ILE A 71 0.89 -11.75 -3.08
N ASN A 72 0.80 -12.54 -4.14
CA ASN A 72 -0.47 -12.98 -4.74
C ASN A 72 -0.53 -14.50 -4.90
N LYS A 73 -1.74 -15.07 -4.84
CA LYS A 73 -1.97 -16.47 -5.23
C LYS A 73 -2.12 -16.50 -6.76
N LEU A 74 -1.29 -17.26 -7.45
CA LEU A 74 -1.40 -17.48 -8.89
C LEU A 74 -2.08 -18.84 -9.12
N GLY A 75 -3.10 -18.87 -10.00
CA GLY A 75 -3.77 -20.10 -10.46
C GLY A 75 -5.22 -20.27 -9.99
N ASN A 76 -6.10 -20.67 -10.93
CA ASN A 76 -7.43 -21.21 -10.65
C ASN A 76 -7.41 -22.73 -10.39
N ASP A 77 -6.31 -23.41 -10.72
CA ASP A 77 -6.15 -24.86 -10.58
C ASP A 77 -5.16 -25.23 -9.48
N SER A 78 -5.64 -26.10 -8.60
CA SER A 78 -5.04 -26.54 -7.35
C SER A 78 -4.08 -27.73 -7.53
N SER A 79 -2.83 -27.47 -7.91
CA SER A 79 -1.79 -28.50 -7.74
C SER A 79 -0.37 -27.98 -7.53
N GLU A 80 -0.03 -26.75 -7.94
CA GLU A 80 1.30 -26.18 -7.70
C GLU A 80 1.23 -25.03 -6.71
N THR A 81 1.84 -25.23 -5.54
CA THR A 81 2.15 -24.10 -4.64
C THR A 81 3.27 -23.29 -5.28
N VAL A 82 2.93 -22.14 -5.87
CA VAL A 82 3.95 -21.21 -6.36
C VAL A 82 4.64 -20.61 -5.13
N THR A 83 5.79 -21.19 -4.75
CA THR A 83 6.62 -20.67 -3.65
C THR A 83 7.18 -19.30 -4.04
N LEU A 84 7.52 -18.48 -3.04
CA LEU A 84 8.18 -17.19 -3.28
C LEU A 84 9.46 -17.36 -4.10
N THR A 85 10.24 -18.41 -3.79
CA THR A 85 11.47 -18.77 -4.48
C THR A 85 11.21 -19.10 -5.95
N ASN A 86 10.22 -19.95 -6.26
CA ASN A 86 9.89 -20.31 -7.63
C ASN A 86 9.40 -19.08 -8.42
N ARG A 87 8.54 -18.26 -7.80
CA ARG A 87 8.06 -17.03 -8.45
C ARG A 87 9.20 -16.09 -8.81
N ILE A 88 10.14 -15.85 -7.90
CA ILE A 88 11.29 -14.99 -8.19
C ILE A 88 12.20 -15.64 -9.24
N SER A 89 12.41 -16.95 -9.16
CA SER A 89 13.17 -17.72 -10.14
C SER A 89 12.61 -17.56 -11.55
N ASP A 90 11.30 -17.75 -11.74
CA ASP A 90 10.65 -17.65 -13.06
C ASP A 90 10.79 -16.24 -13.66
N TYR A 91 10.73 -15.20 -12.81
CA TYR A 91 10.91 -13.82 -13.24
C TYR A 91 12.35 -13.45 -13.59
N LEU A 92 13.32 -13.98 -12.83
CA LEU A 92 14.74 -13.67 -13.04
C LEU A 92 15.35 -14.48 -14.18
N PHE A 93 14.96 -15.75 -14.32
CA PHE A 93 15.57 -16.72 -15.22
C PHE A 93 14.65 -17.18 -16.35
N GLY A 94 13.58 -16.42 -16.61
CA GLY A 94 12.59 -16.71 -17.65
C GLY A 94 13.13 -16.65 -19.08
N THR A 95 12.36 -16.09 -20.01
CA THR A 95 12.75 -16.08 -21.43
C THR A 95 13.97 -15.19 -21.70
N PRO A 96 14.82 -15.50 -22.71
CA PRO A 96 16.02 -14.71 -23.03
C PRO A 96 15.76 -13.20 -23.25
N GLU A 97 14.60 -12.84 -23.78
CA GLU A 97 14.19 -11.45 -24.02
C GLU A 97 13.94 -10.69 -22.70
N GLN A 98 13.40 -11.38 -21.69
CA GLN A 98 13.20 -10.81 -20.34
C GLN A 98 14.53 -10.56 -19.64
N ILE A 99 15.50 -11.48 -19.80
CA ILE A 99 16.85 -11.33 -19.23
C ILE A 99 17.56 -10.11 -19.84
N GLU A 100 17.56 -9.97 -21.16
CA GLU A 100 18.21 -8.84 -21.84
C GLU A 100 17.60 -7.49 -21.44
N LYS A 101 16.28 -7.43 -21.32
CA LYS A 101 15.56 -6.22 -20.87
C LYS A 101 15.87 -5.89 -19.40
N THR A 102 15.93 -6.90 -18.54
CA THR A 102 16.28 -6.78 -17.11
C THR A 102 17.66 -6.17 -16.95
N THR A 103 18.65 -6.71 -17.66
CA THR A 103 20.03 -6.22 -17.61
C THR A 103 20.18 -4.78 -18.09
N LYS A 104 19.47 -4.38 -19.15
CA LYS A 104 19.52 -2.99 -19.66
C LYS A 104 18.94 -1.97 -18.66
N ILE A 105 17.85 -2.32 -17.98
CA ILE A 105 17.21 -1.45 -16.98
C ILE A 105 18.10 -1.30 -15.74
N VAL A 106 18.65 -2.42 -15.25
CA VAL A 106 19.57 -2.44 -14.11
C VAL A 106 20.78 -1.56 -14.38
N LYS A 107 21.43 -1.71 -15.54
CA LYS A 107 22.58 -0.87 -15.93
C LYS A 107 22.25 0.62 -15.90
N ARG A 108 21.09 1.01 -16.44
CA ARG A 108 20.65 2.41 -16.48
C ARG A 108 20.40 2.99 -15.08
N ILE A 109 19.75 2.23 -14.20
CA ILE A 109 19.48 2.66 -12.81
C ILE A 109 20.80 2.81 -12.04
N VAL A 110 21.74 1.89 -12.24
CA VAL A 110 23.08 1.93 -11.62
C VAL A 110 23.86 3.14 -12.11
N GLU A 111 23.86 3.40 -13.42
CA GLU A 111 24.51 4.57 -14.03
C GLU A 111 23.92 5.91 -13.56
N ASP A 112 22.61 5.96 -13.31
CA ASP A 112 21.91 7.15 -12.84
C ASP A 112 22.07 7.36 -11.31
N GLN A 113 22.11 6.28 -10.51
CA GLN A 113 22.28 6.37 -9.04
C GLN A 113 23.74 6.51 -8.58
N LEU A 114 24.72 6.08 -9.38
CA LEU A 114 26.15 6.29 -9.09
C LEU A 114 26.59 7.77 -9.18
N LYS A 115 25.73 8.68 -9.65
CA LYS A 115 26.04 10.12 -9.72
C LYS A 115 25.84 10.88 -8.41
N GLU A 116 25.15 10.30 -7.43
CA GLU A 116 24.89 10.96 -6.14
C GLU A 116 25.07 10.02 -4.94
N ASP A 117 26.31 9.64 -4.62
CA ASP A 117 26.70 9.60 -3.20
C ASP A 117 28.22 9.66 -2.97
N LYS A 118 28.62 10.54 -2.05
CA LYS A 118 30.02 10.93 -1.80
C LYS A 118 30.81 9.94 -0.93
N GLN A 119 30.34 8.70 -0.75
CA GLN A 119 31.11 7.65 -0.07
C GLN A 119 31.74 6.60 -1.01
N TYR A 120 31.55 6.70 -2.32
CA TYR A 120 32.04 5.70 -3.28
C TYR A 120 33.41 5.99 -3.92
N LYS A 121 34.15 7.00 -3.45
CA LYS A 121 35.35 7.52 -4.13
C LYS A 121 36.68 6.83 -3.84
N GLN A 122 36.71 5.73 -3.09
CA GLN A 122 37.98 5.10 -2.70
C GLN A 122 38.33 3.82 -3.48
N PHE A 123 37.59 3.48 -4.54
CA PHE A 123 37.80 2.21 -5.26
C PHE A 123 38.15 2.33 -6.75
N LEU A 124 38.33 3.53 -7.30
CA LEU A 124 38.51 3.71 -8.75
C LEU A 124 39.71 4.60 -9.10
N GLU A 125 40.92 4.12 -8.78
CA GLU A 125 42.15 4.64 -9.41
C GLU A 125 42.54 3.90 -10.70
N ASP A 126 41.80 2.85 -11.13
CA ASP A 126 41.91 2.31 -12.50
C ASP A 126 40.68 1.49 -12.93
N PRO A 127 39.73 2.07 -13.68
CA PRO A 127 38.70 1.32 -14.39
C PRO A 127 39.00 1.31 -15.89
N SER A 128 39.67 0.26 -16.38
CA SER A 128 39.60 -0.08 -17.79
C SER A 128 38.55 -1.17 -18.06
N PRO A 129 37.74 -1.04 -19.13
CA PRO A 129 36.48 -1.77 -19.30
C PRO A 129 36.69 -3.06 -20.10
N LYS A 130 36.52 -4.23 -19.47
CA LYS A 130 36.44 -5.52 -20.20
C LYS A 130 35.40 -6.52 -19.70
N THR A 131 34.66 -6.24 -18.63
CA THR A 131 33.97 -7.32 -17.91
C THR A 131 32.49 -7.04 -17.73
N LEU A 132 31.76 -6.82 -18.84
CA LEU A 132 30.29 -6.77 -18.78
C LEU A 132 29.63 -7.56 -19.92
N ASP A 133 30.24 -7.64 -21.10
CA ASP A 133 29.75 -8.50 -22.19
C ASP A 133 30.05 -9.99 -21.96
N GLY A 134 31.09 -10.31 -21.17
CA GLY A 134 31.43 -11.69 -20.80
C GLY A 134 30.51 -12.30 -19.73
N ILE A 135 29.95 -11.46 -18.85
CA ILE A 135 29.02 -11.88 -17.77
C ILE A 135 27.63 -12.14 -18.34
N ILE A 136 27.21 -11.35 -19.34
CA ILE A 136 25.88 -11.44 -19.97
C ILE A 136 25.71 -12.73 -20.79
N ASN A 137 26.81 -13.35 -21.23
CA ASN A 137 26.77 -14.55 -22.07
C ASN A 137 26.96 -15.87 -21.31
N SER A 138 27.13 -15.86 -19.98
CA SER A 138 27.33 -17.08 -19.21
C SER A 138 26.00 -17.77 -18.89
N LYS A 139 25.79 -18.98 -19.44
CA LYS A 139 24.59 -19.80 -19.25
C LYS A 139 24.65 -20.73 -18.03
N SER A 140 25.72 -20.68 -17.22
CA SER A 140 25.85 -21.54 -16.03
C SER A 140 26.72 -20.97 -14.89
N LYS A 141 26.46 -21.45 -13.66
CA LYS A 141 27.18 -21.13 -12.40
C LYS A 141 28.70 -21.42 -12.45
N LYS A 142 29.13 -22.39 -13.26
CA LYS A 142 30.55 -22.77 -13.45
C LYS A 142 31.36 -21.73 -14.25
N ASP A 143 30.69 -20.90 -15.04
CA ASP A 143 31.35 -19.89 -15.88
C ASP A 143 31.65 -18.61 -15.06
N LEU A 144 30.82 -18.31 -14.06
CA LEU A 144 31.05 -17.24 -13.08
C LEU A 144 32.26 -17.54 -12.18
N GLU A 145 32.42 -18.79 -11.72
CA GLU A 145 33.54 -19.21 -10.86
C GLU A 145 34.91 -19.11 -11.55
N LYS A 146 34.97 -19.30 -12.87
CA LYS A 146 36.21 -19.15 -13.67
C LYS A 146 36.62 -17.69 -13.92
N ILE A 147 35.65 -16.77 -13.94
CA ILE A 147 35.93 -15.33 -14.13
C ILE A 147 36.47 -14.73 -12.83
N VAL A 148 36.02 -15.24 -11.69
CA VAL A 148 36.45 -14.83 -10.34
C VAL A 148 37.90 -15.25 -10.02
N SER A 149 38.46 -16.25 -10.72
CA SER A 149 39.79 -16.81 -10.43
C SER A 149 41.00 -16.04 -10.99
N ASN A 150 40.82 -14.97 -11.78
CA ASN A 150 41.94 -14.18 -12.31
C ASN A 150 41.91 -12.73 -11.78
N GLU A 151 42.76 -12.49 -10.77
CA GLU A 151 43.32 -11.24 -10.24
C GLU A 151 42.40 -10.14 -9.65
N SER A 152 42.70 -9.82 -8.37
CA SER A 152 42.51 -8.56 -7.62
C SER A 152 41.22 -7.74 -7.80
N VAL A 153 40.08 -8.41 -7.92
CA VAL A 153 38.75 -7.78 -7.71
C VAL A 153 38.27 -8.19 -6.32
N ASN A 154 37.77 -7.24 -5.52
CA ASN A 154 37.04 -7.58 -4.29
C ASN A 154 35.74 -8.28 -4.68
N VAL A 155 35.79 -9.61 -4.75
CA VAL A 155 34.69 -10.50 -5.17
C VAL A 155 33.44 -10.26 -4.33
N GLU A 156 33.61 -9.98 -3.04
CA GLU A 156 32.51 -9.72 -2.12
C GLU A 156 31.79 -8.41 -2.44
N ALA A 157 32.55 -7.35 -2.76
CA ALA A 157 31.96 -6.07 -3.16
C ALA A 157 31.15 -6.21 -4.47
N LEU A 158 31.68 -6.93 -5.45
CA LEU A 158 30.98 -7.19 -6.71
C LEU A 158 29.70 -8.02 -6.51
N GLN A 159 29.76 -9.06 -5.67
CA GLN A 159 28.59 -9.88 -5.32
C GLN A 159 27.49 -9.03 -4.65
N ASN A 160 27.87 -8.15 -3.73
CA ASN A 160 26.92 -7.27 -3.04
C ASN A 160 26.25 -6.28 -4.01
N THR A 161 27.00 -5.73 -4.97
CA THR A 161 26.43 -4.86 -6.02
C THR A 161 25.40 -5.61 -6.88
N ILE A 162 25.74 -6.82 -7.35
CA ILE A 162 24.81 -7.65 -8.15
C ILE A 162 23.55 -8.00 -7.36
N ILE A 163 23.68 -8.32 -6.06
CA ILE A 163 22.53 -8.60 -5.19
C ILE A 163 21.63 -7.36 -5.06
N ALA A 164 22.23 -6.19 -4.84
CA ALA A 164 21.47 -4.95 -4.72
C ALA A 164 20.72 -4.62 -6.01
N GLU A 165 21.38 -4.77 -7.15
CA GLU A 165 20.79 -4.58 -8.49
C GLU A 165 19.61 -5.51 -8.76
N LEU A 166 19.76 -6.80 -8.46
CA LEU A 166 18.68 -7.79 -8.64
C LEU A 166 17.50 -7.49 -7.70
N ARG A 167 17.75 -7.04 -6.46
CA ARG A 167 16.68 -6.63 -5.53
C ARG A 167 15.97 -5.35 -6.00
N ALA A 168 16.70 -4.39 -6.58
CA ALA A 168 16.11 -3.20 -7.20
C ALA A 168 15.25 -3.58 -8.41
N TYR A 169 15.69 -4.54 -9.23
CA TYR A 169 14.88 -5.08 -10.33
C TYR A 169 13.58 -5.72 -9.84
N LEU A 170 13.63 -6.52 -8.77
CA LEU A 170 12.41 -7.07 -8.16
C LEU A 170 11.45 -5.97 -7.70
N CYS A 171 11.97 -4.86 -7.14
CA CYS A 171 11.15 -3.71 -6.81
C CYS A 171 10.56 -3.03 -8.06
N CYS A 172 11.27 -2.98 -9.19
CA CYS A 172 10.70 -2.46 -10.44
C CYS A 172 9.53 -3.33 -10.94
N MET A 173 9.65 -4.64 -10.79
CA MET A 173 8.65 -5.60 -11.28
C MET A 173 7.40 -5.69 -10.40
N PHE A 174 7.57 -5.60 -9.08
CA PHE A 174 6.49 -5.81 -8.13
C PHE A 174 6.12 -4.51 -7.42
N ASN A 175 4.94 -3.96 -7.73
CA ASN A 175 4.41 -2.75 -7.12
C ASN A 175 4.35 -2.88 -5.59
N ASP A 176 3.90 -4.03 -5.07
CA ASP A 176 3.74 -4.21 -3.63
C ASP A 176 5.06 -4.34 -2.88
N LEU A 177 6.08 -4.93 -3.51
CA LEU A 177 7.44 -4.95 -2.97
C LEU A 177 8.03 -3.54 -2.99
N ARG A 178 7.82 -2.78 -4.07
CA ARG A 178 8.26 -1.38 -4.18
C ARG A 178 7.62 -0.46 -3.16
N MET A 179 6.33 -0.63 -2.91
CA MET A 179 5.52 0.19 -1.98
C MET A 179 5.73 -0.21 -0.52
N PHE A 180 5.54 -1.50 -0.19
CA PHE A 180 5.44 -1.96 1.19
C PHE A 180 6.64 -2.76 1.66
N GLY A 181 7.48 -3.23 0.73
CA GLY A 181 8.56 -4.14 1.03
C GLY A 181 8.04 -5.52 1.44
N SER A 182 8.99 -6.41 1.69
CA SER A 182 8.73 -7.77 2.19
C SER A 182 10.03 -8.38 2.71
N ILE A 183 9.91 -9.38 3.57
CA ILE A 183 11.01 -10.29 3.86
C ILE A 183 11.05 -11.32 2.73
N LEU A 184 12.17 -11.36 2.00
CA LEU A 184 12.41 -12.36 0.97
C LEU A 184 13.04 -13.60 1.60
N ALA A 185 12.20 -14.54 2.03
CA ALA A 185 12.65 -15.84 2.54
C ALA A 185 12.93 -16.80 1.36
N LEU A 186 14.07 -16.59 0.69
CA LEU A 186 14.46 -17.35 -0.50
C LEU A 186 15.35 -18.53 -0.14
N GLU A 187 15.20 -19.60 -0.90
CA GLU A 187 15.93 -20.86 -0.71
C GLU A 187 16.92 -21.09 -1.86
N ASN A 188 17.76 -22.12 -1.72
CA ASN A 188 18.71 -22.57 -2.74
C ASN A 188 19.66 -21.45 -3.22
N ASP A 189 19.93 -21.41 -4.52
CA ASP A 189 20.84 -20.44 -5.16
C ASP A 189 20.35 -18.99 -5.05
N LEU A 190 19.08 -18.76 -4.72
CA LEU A 190 18.51 -17.43 -4.54
C LEU A 190 18.60 -16.90 -3.11
N LYS A 191 19.10 -17.70 -2.16
CA LYS A 191 19.23 -17.31 -0.75
C LYS A 191 20.01 -16.02 -0.56
N ALA A 192 20.98 -15.73 -1.42
CA ALA A 192 21.78 -14.51 -1.40
C ALA A 192 20.96 -13.23 -1.69
N LEU A 193 19.84 -13.34 -2.43
CA LEU A 193 18.91 -12.23 -2.66
C LEU A 193 17.91 -12.04 -1.51
N GLY A 194 17.94 -12.93 -0.52
CA GLY A 194 17.03 -12.96 0.60
C GLY A 194 17.20 -11.79 1.57
N GLY A 195 16.33 -11.75 2.56
CA GLY A 195 16.36 -10.75 3.63
C GLY A 195 15.34 -9.63 3.44
N PRO A 196 15.32 -8.66 4.38
CA PRO A 196 14.29 -7.63 4.43
C PRO A 196 14.48 -6.57 3.35
N ILE A 197 13.43 -6.27 2.61
CA ILE A 197 13.29 -5.05 1.82
C ILE A 197 12.29 -4.18 2.55
N THR A 198 12.70 -2.98 2.95
CA THR A 198 11.82 -2.01 3.62
C THR A 198 11.14 -1.15 2.58
N GLY A 199 9.81 -1.22 2.50
CA GLY A 199 9.03 -0.37 1.61
C GLY A 199 8.96 1.08 2.13
N PRO A 200 8.85 2.08 1.24
CA PRO A 200 8.69 3.47 1.62
C PRO A 200 7.37 3.77 2.31
N ILE A 201 6.31 3.03 1.98
CA ILE A 201 4.96 3.24 2.49
C ILE A 201 4.71 2.36 3.71
N GLN A 202 4.55 2.99 4.87
CA GLN A 202 4.16 2.36 6.12
C GLN A 202 2.77 2.83 6.50
N ILE A 203 1.86 1.91 6.80
CA ILE A 203 0.47 2.19 7.16
C ILE A 203 0.28 1.76 8.61
N GLU A 204 -0.37 2.59 9.41
CA GLU A 204 -0.74 2.28 10.78
C GLU A 204 -1.97 1.36 10.83
N ILE A 205 -2.22 0.78 12.00
CA ILE A 205 -3.47 0.06 12.25
C ILE A 205 -4.62 1.07 12.11
N GLY A 206 -5.65 0.69 11.36
CA GLY A 206 -6.87 1.46 11.27
C GLY A 206 -7.77 1.21 12.46
N THR A 207 -8.16 2.25 13.18
CA THR A 207 -8.99 2.11 14.39
C THR A 207 -10.28 2.89 14.26
N SER A 208 -11.37 2.37 14.83
CA SER A 208 -12.64 3.08 14.87
C SER A 208 -12.53 4.37 15.70
N CYS A 209 -13.08 5.47 15.16
CA CYS A 209 -13.09 6.79 15.79
C CYS A 209 -13.99 6.85 17.04
N HIS A 210 -14.86 5.86 17.22
CA HIS A 210 -15.81 5.74 18.32
C HIS A 210 -15.97 4.27 18.73
N ARG A 211 -16.67 4.04 19.85
CA ARG A 211 -17.03 2.70 20.31
C ARG A 211 -18.03 2.04 19.35
N VAL A 212 -17.80 0.78 19.02
CA VAL A 212 -18.65 0.01 18.09
C VAL A 212 -19.50 -1.01 18.84
N VAL A 213 -20.59 -1.42 18.21
CA VAL A 213 -21.45 -2.51 18.69
C VAL A 213 -21.32 -3.69 17.75
N GLN A 214 -20.88 -4.84 18.28
CA GLN A 214 -20.90 -6.10 17.57
C GLN A 214 -22.34 -6.62 17.45
N SER A 215 -22.65 -7.19 16.29
CA SER A 215 -23.94 -7.74 15.92
C SER A 215 -23.69 -9.08 15.25
N ASN A 216 -24.29 -10.13 15.80
CA ASN A 216 -24.20 -11.49 15.28
C ASN A 216 -25.48 -11.80 14.50
N LYS A 217 -25.34 -12.25 13.26
CA LYS A 217 -26.47 -12.62 12.40
C LYS A 217 -26.37 -14.09 12.05
N GLN A 218 -27.43 -14.84 12.31
CA GLN A 218 -27.56 -16.21 11.82
C GLN A 218 -27.90 -16.21 10.34
N ILE A 219 -27.26 -17.12 9.62
CA ILE A 219 -27.52 -17.43 8.22
C ILE A 219 -27.91 -18.89 8.10
N THR A 220 -28.85 -19.20 7.22
CA THR A 220 -29.27 -20.57 6.94
C THR A 220 -29.03 -20.87 5.46
N SER A 221 -28.41 -22.00 5.16
CA SER A 221 -28.25 -22.52 3.80
C SER A 221 -28.99 -23.85 3.69
N VAL A 222 -29.82 -24.00 2.67
CA VAL A 222 -30.65 -25.21 2.46
C VAL A 222 -29.83 -26.37 1.87
N MET A 223 -28.56 -26.13 1.50
CA MET A 223 -27.68 -27.21 1.01
C MET A 223 -27.15 -28.05 2.17
N SER A 224 -27.43 -29.35 2.12
CA SER A 224 -26.89 -30.34 3.03
C SER A 224 -25.49 -30.78 2.60
N SER A 225 -24.63 -31.03 3.59
CA SER A 225 -23.26 -31.50 3.35
C SER A 225 -23.14 -32.99 3.05
N SER A 226 -24.25 -33.73 3.10
CA SER A 226 -24.33 -35.18 2.92
C SER A 226 -25.74 -35.58 2.48
N GLU A 227 -25.85 -36.61 1.65
CA GLU A 227 -27.13 -37.13 1.11
C GLU A 227 -28.13 -37.53 2.20
N GLU A 228 -27.66 -37.83 3.42
CA GLU A 228 -28.51 -38.28 4.56
C GLU A 228 -29.03 -37.16 5.47
N LYS A 229 -28.67 -35.88 5.24
CA LYS A 229 -29.16 -34.77 6.08
C LYS A 229 -30.10 -33.89 5.27
N GLU A 230 -31.39 -33.86 5.62
CA GLU A 230 -32.36 -32.91 5.03
C GLU A 230 -32.30 -31.52 5.67
N ALA A 231 -31.67 -31.38 6.84
CA ALA A 231 -31.56 -30.11 7.55
C ALA A 231 -30.45 -29.22 6.97
N GLY A 232 -30.80 -27.97 6.65
CA GLY A 232 -29.86 -26.96 6.18
C GLY A 232 -28.78 -26.58 7.21
N ILE A 233 -27.65 -26.05 6.73
CA ILE A 233 -26.55 -25.58 7.58
C ILE A 233 -26.89 -24.20 8.14
N ILE A 234 -26.89 -24.06 9.46
CA ILE A 234 -26.94 -22.77 10.15
C ILE A 234 -25.49 -22.32 10.40
N GLY A 235 -25.16 -21.10 10.00
CA GLY A 235 -23.88 -20.46 10.28
C GLY A 235 -24.08 -19.11 10.95
N ASP A 236 -23.05 -18.64 11.64
CA ASP A 236 -23.03 -17.30 12.23
C ASP A 236 -22.18 -16.35 11.39
N THR A 237 -22.65 -15.11 11.25
CA THR A 237 -21.90 -14.01 10.64
C THR A 237 -21.75 -12.90 11.67
N HIS A 238 -20.52 -12.68 12.11
CA HIS A 238 -20.16 -11.60 13.01
C HIS A 238 -19.95 -10.31 12.22
N CYS A 239 -20.56 -9.22 12.65
CA CYS A 239 -20.40 -7.91 12.03
C CYS A 239 -20.47 -6.79 13.08
N ILE A 240 -20.16 -5.56 12.68
CA ILE A 240 -20.47 -4.37 13.49
C ILE A 240 -21.68 -3.64 12.89
N GLU A 241 -22.49 -2.99 13.71
CA GLU A 241 -23.63 -2.21 13.23
C GLU A 241 -23.15 -1.03 12.37
N TYR A 242 -22.20 -0.25 12.90
CA TYR A 242 -21.56 0.86 12.21
C TYR A 242 -20.20 1.16 12.87
N GLY A 243 -19.23 1.58 12.07
CA GLY A 243 -17.98 2.14 12.54
C GLY A 243 -17.36 3.07 11.50
N LEU A 244 -17.00 4.28 11.91
CA LEU A 244 -16.09 5.14 11.14
C LEU A 244 -14.65 4.84 11.57
N PHE A 245 -13.80 4.44 10.64
CA PHE A 245 -12.40 4.10 10.86
C PHE A 245 -11.50 5.21 10.33
N ALA A 246 -10.33 5.33 10.94
CA ALA A 246 -9.25 6.19 10.48
C ALA A 246 -7.91 5.47 10.57
N THR A 247 -7.03 5.72 9.63
CA THR A 247 -5.63 5.28 9.62
C THR A 247 -4.74 6.41 9.12
N SER A 248 -3.45 6.36 9.47
CA SER A 248 -2.43 7.18 8.84
C SER A 248 -1.43 6.32 8.07
N ALA A 249 -0.82 6.89 7.03
CA ALA A 249 0.27 6.27 6.30
C ALA A 249 1.38 7.28 6.03
N ILE A 250 2.62 6.83 6.00
CA ILE A 250 3.79 7.65 5.68
C ILE A 250 4.48 7.06 4.46
N ALA A 251 4.75 7.88 3.45
CA ALA A 251 5.64 7.53 2.34
C ALA A 251 6.99 8.24 2.52
N ASN A 252 8.03 7.47 2.83
CA ASN A 252 9.36 7.99 3.13
C ASN A 252 10.23 8.12 1.87
N GLU A 253 10.59 9.35 1.54
CA GLU A 253 11.42 9.74 0.41
C GLU A 253 12.80 9.09 0.41
N ASN A 254 13.42 8.86 1.57
CA ASN A 254 14.74 8.23 1.65
C ASN A 254 14.66 6.74 1.34
N ALA A 255 13.63 6.06 1.86
CA ALA A 255 13.37 4.66 1.53
C ALA A 255 13.01 4.49 0.04
N ALA A 256 12.30 5.46 -0.53
CA ALA A 256 11.90 5.46 -1.93
C ALA A 256 13.08 5.45 -2.90
N ARG A 257 14.22 6.06 -2.53
CA ARG A 257 15.46 6.01 -3.33
C ARG A 257 15.98 4.58 -3.53
N PHE A 258 15.81 3.72 -2.53
CA PHE A 258 16.28 2.33 -2.58
C PHE A 258 15.32 1.42 -3.35
N THR A 259 14.01 1.61 -3.22
CA THR A 259 13.02 0.77 -3.92
C THR A 259 12.61 1.31 -5.29
N GLY A 260 12.93 2.57 -5.58
CA GLY A 260 12.51 3.26 -6.81
C GLY A 260 11.04 3.68 -6.80
N LEU A 261 10.39 3.80 -5.64
CA LEU A 261 9.00 4.26 -5.55
C LEU A 261 8.89 5.70 -6.09
N THR A 262 7.96 5.93 -7.00
CA THR A 262 7.78 7.20 -7.71
C THR A 262 6.57 7.99 -7.21
N GLU A 263 6.41 9.24 -7.65
CA GLU A 263 5.19 10.03 -7.45
C GLU A 263 3.94 9.34 -8.05
N ASP A 264 4.08 8.68 -9.20
CA ASP A 264 3.01 7.92 -9.84
C ASP A 264 2.60 6.71 -8.99
N ASP A 265 3.56 6.04 -8.33
CA ASP A 265 3.27 4.98 -7.38
C ASP A 265 2.56 5.51 -6.13
N GLN A 266 2.97 6.68 -5.59
CA GLN A 266 2.28 7.31 -4.47
C GLN A 266 0.84 7.67 -4.86
N TYR A 267 0.62 8.23 -6.04
CA TYR A 267 -0.73 8.50 -6.53
C TYR A 267 -1.55 7.21 -6.73
N LEU A 268 -0.95 6.16 -7.29
CA LEU A 268 -1.57 4.84 -7.41
C LEU A 268 -1.94 4.26 -6.03
N PHE A 269 -1.10 4.45 -5.02
CA PHE A 269 -1.39 4.06 -3.64
C PHE A 269 -2.61 4.79 -3.09
N LEU A 270 -2.70 6.12 -3.22
CA LEU A 270 -3.87 6.90 -2.78
C LEU A 270 -5.15 6.45 -3.49
N LYS A 271 -5.07 6.25 -4.81
CA LYS A 271 -6.19 5.72 -5.61
C LYS A 271 -6.60 4.32 -5.16
N ALA A 272 -5.63 3.46 -4.85
CA ALA A 272 -5.87 2.11 -4.36
C ALA A 272 -6.42 2.07 -2.94
N LEU A 273 -6.03 2.99 -2.06
CA LEU A 273 -6.65 3.14 -0.74
C LEU A 273 -8.14 3.48 -0.89
N TRP A 274 -8.46 4.45 -1.75
CA TRP A 274 -9.84 4.86 -1.99
C TRP A 274 -10.65 3.75 -2.68
N ARG A 275 -10.33 3.46 -3.94
CA ARG A 275 -11.07 2.51 -4.77
C ARG A 275 -10.95 1.09 -4.24
N GLY A 276 -9.76 0.65 -3.85
CA GLY A 276 -9.57 -0.71 -3.35
C GLY A 276 -10.30 -0.98 -2.05
N THR A 277 -10.56 0.02 -1.22
CA THR A 277 -11.44 -0.15 -0.04
C THR A 277 -12.90 -0.30 -0.46
N ARG A 278 -13.36 0.48 -1.44
CA ARG A 278 -14.72 0.38 -2.00
C ARG A 278 -14.95 -0.96 -2.70
N GLU A 279 -14.06 -1.39 -3.59
CA GLU A 279 -14.21 -2.63 -4.37
C GLU A 279 -14.18 -3.92 -3.54
N ARG A 280 -13.94 -3.86 -2.22
CA ARG A 280 -14.00 -5.03 -1.32
C ARG A 280 -15.40 -5.47 -0.94
N HIS A 281 -16.39 -5.16 -1.78
CA HIS A 281 -17.78 -5.55 -1.57
C HIS A 281 -17.94 -7.08 -1.65
N THR A 282 -18.23 -7.69 -0.51
CA THR A 282 -18.70 -9.08 -0.40
C THR A 282 -19.90 -9.12 0.53
N ARG A 283 -20.56 -10.29 0.65
CA ARG A 283 -21.67 -10.47 1.60
C ARG A 283 -21.32 -10.02 3.03
N SER A 284 -20.07 -10.24 3.46
CA SER A 284 -19.61 -9.94 4.82
C SER A 284 -18.78 -8.66 4.93
N LYS A 285 -18.41 -8.03 3.80
CA LYS A 285 -17.52 -6.86 3.77
C LYS A 285 -18.14 -5.76 2.92
N ASN A 286 -18.52 -4.66 3.55
CA ASN A 286 -18.99 -3.46 2.89
C ASN A 286 -18.36 -2.25 3.56
N GLN A 287 -17.53 -1.52 2.83
CA GLN A 287 -16.75 -0.40 3.33
C GLN A 287 -16.82 0.74 2.33
N VAL A 288 -17.03 1.97 2.80
CA VAL A 288 -17.15 3.13 1.93
C VAL A 288 -16.10 4.17 2.36
N PRO A 289 -15.17 4.54 1.46
CA PRO A 289 -14.25 5.66 1.71
C PRO A 289 -15.01 6.97 1.95
N ARG A 290 -14.51 7.80 2.86
CA ARG A 290 -15.18 9.04 3.28
C ARG A 290 -14.31 10.28 3.11
N LEU A 291 -13.05 10.20 3.54
CA LEU A 291 -12.10 11.30 3.45
C LEU A 291 -10.69 10.74 3.25
N LEU A 292 -9.94 11.34 2.34
CA LEU A 292 -8.52 11.11 2.14
C LEU A 292 -7.84 12.47 2.13
N VAL A 293 -6.79 12.63 2.91
CA VAL A 293 -5.93 13.82 2.91
C VAL A 293 -4.50 13.34 2.81
N ASP A 294 -3.74 13.84 1.84
CA ASP A 294 -2.34 13.53 1.65
C ASP A 294 -1.52 14.81 1.74
N ILE A 295 -0.63 14.87 2.72
CA ILE A 295 0.21 16.03 3.02
C ILE A 295 1.61 15.75 2.51
N GLU A 296 2.07 16.57 1.57
CA GLU A 296 3.43 16.52 1.03
C GLU A 296 4.31 17.55 1.73
N TYR A 297 5.48 17.13 2.21
CA TYR A 297 6.43 17.99 2.93
C TYR A 297 7.68 18.28 2.10
N ASN A 298 8.13 19.54 2.10
CA ASN A 298 9.36 19.96 1.41
C ASN A 298 10.66 19.63 2.18
N LYS A 299 10.54 19.03 3.37
CA LYS A 299 11.65 18.62 4.25
C LYS A 299 11.31 17.27 4.90
N PRO A 300 12.32 16.50 5.37
CA PRO A 300 12.09 15.26 6.10
C PRO A 300 11.33 15.49 7.41
N PHE A 301 10.00 15.41 7.36
CA PHE A 301 9.09 15.64 8.48
C PHE A 301 7.77 14.89 8.30
N HIS A 302 7.18 14.43 9.40
CA HIS A 302 5.80 13.96 9.50
C HIS A 302 5.32 14.17 10.95
N PHE A 303 4.01 14.15 11.20
CA PHE A 303 3.46 14.26 12.54
C PHE A 303 3.42 12.91 13.27
N GLY A 304 3.03 11.83 12.59
CA GLY A 304 2.99 10.46 13.09
C GLY A 304 1.77 10.12 13.95
N ASP A 305 0.74 10.97 13.98
CA ASP A 305 -0.42 10.80 14.86
C ASP A 305 -1.68 11.53 14.34
N LEU A 306 -1.80 11.72 13.02
CA LEU A 306 -2.89 12.52 12.42
C LEU A 306 -4.28 12.08 12.89
N VAL A 307 -4.49 10.77 13.11
CA VAL A 307 -5.75 10.17 13.56
C VAL A 307 -6.23 10.74 14.91
N ASN A 308 -5.32 11.08 15.83
CA ASN A 308 -5.67 11.59 17.16
C ASN A 308 -6.32 12.98 17.13
N ASN A 309 -6.29 13.65 15.97
CA ASN A 309 -6.82 15.01 15.80
C ASN A 309 -8.24 15.02 15.23
N ILE A 310 -8.89 13.85 15.13
CA ILE A 310 -10.26 13.67 14.67
C ILE A 310 -11.19 13.60 15.87
N LYS A 311 -12.23 14.43 15.89
CA LYS A 311 -13.29 14.37 16.91
C LYS A 311 -14.64 14.17 16.23
N LEU A 312 -15.52 13.38 16.85
CA LEU A 312 -16.89 13.21 16.40
C LEU A 312 -17.83 14.02 17.31
N ILE A 313 -18.69 14.82 16.70
CA ILE A 313 -19.71 15.60 17.40
C ILE A 313 -21.06 14.90 17.17
N PRO A 314 -21.65 14.24 18.19
CA PRO A 314 -22.95 13.59 18.03
C PRO A 314 -24.02 14.60 17.64
N LYS A 315 -24.93 14.20 16.75
CA LYS A 315 -26.12 14.99 16.45
C LYS A 315 -27.24 14.69 17.45
N MET A 316 -28.22 15.58 17.50
CA MET A 316 -29.40 15.43 18.34
C MET A 316 -30.39 14.48 17.68
N ASN A 317 -30.88 13.51 18.44
CA ASN A 317 -31.94 12.62 18.01
C ASN A 317 -33.27 13.37 18.03
N VAL A 318 -33.82 13.58 16.84
CA VAL A 318 -35.06 14.35 16.62
C VAL A 318 -36.26 13.74 17.36
N LYS A 319 -36.26 12.43 17.64
CA LYS A 319 -37.40 11.73 18.27
C LYS A 319 -37.50 11.95 19.78
N ASN A 320 -36.38 12.15 20.47
CA ASN A 320 -36.36 12.21 21.94
C ASN A 320 -35.59 13.43 22.49
N GLY A 321 -35.03 14.28 21.63
CA GLY A 321 -34.30 15.49 22.02
C GLY A 321 -32.97 15.24 22.73
N LYS A 322 -32.45 14.00 22.72
CA LYS A 322 -31.16 13.66 23.34
C LYS A 322 -30.06 13.53 22.30
N LEU A 323 -28.80 13.73 22.71
CA LEU A 323 -27.66 13.42 21.85
C LEU A 323 -27.62 11.91 21.53
N ILE A 324 -27.24 11.57 20.31
CA ILE A 324 -27.04 10.18 19.91
C ILE A 324 -25.75 9.67 20.59
N GLU A 325 -25.86 8.57 21.32
CA GLU A 325 -24.71 7.89 21.91
C GLU A 325 -23.90 7.16 20.84
N GLU A 326 -22.58 7.01 21.04
CA GLU A 326 -21.67 6.42 20.05
C GLU A 326 -22.11 5.01 19.60
N GLU A 327 -22.55 4.20 20.55
CA GLU A 327 -23.04 2.84 20.35
C GLU A 327 -24.32 2.79 19.51
N SER A 328 -25.03 3.92 19.41
CA SER A 328 -26.25 4.08 18.63
C SER A 328 -26.02 4.61 17.22
N TYR A 329 -24.78 4.96 16.84
CA TYR A 329 -24.48 5.35 15.45
C TYR A 329 -24.80 4.22 14.48
N ARG A 330 -25.48 4.54 13.37
CA ARG A 330 -25.86 3.61 12.29
C ARG A 330 -25.50 4.14 10.91
N SER A 331 -25.06 5.39 10.82
CA SER A 331 -24.68 6.07 9.59
C SER A 331 -23.72 7.25 9.85
N ILE A 332 -23.09 7.74 8.78
CA ILE A 332 -22.26 8.96 8.81
C ILE A 332 -23.05 10.22 9.15
N GLU A 333 -24.38 10.17 9.04
CA GLU A 333 -25.26 11.30 9.29
C GLU A 333 -25.52 11.53 10.78
N ASP A 334 -25.28 10.53 11.65
CA ASP A 334 -25.58 10.58 13.09
C ASP A 334 -24.64 11.49 13.88
N PHE A 335 -23.54 11.93 13.27
CA PHE A 335 -22.56 12.83 13.86
C PHE A 335 -21.97 13.77 12.80
N SER A 336 -21.17 14.74 13.23
CA SER A 336 -20.30 15.54 12.36
C SER A 336 -18.85 15.27 12.72
N ILE A 337 -17.96 15.35 11.73
CA ILE A 337 -16.53 15.19 11.96
C ILE A 337 -15.93 16.59 12.16
N ASP A 338 -15.29 16.80 13.30
CA ASP A 338 -14.55 18.01 13.63
C ASP A 338 -13.05 17.77 13.45
N LEU A 339 -12.50 18.47 12.45
CA LEU A 339 -11.08 18.46 12.09
C LEU A 339 -10.37 19.73 12.55
N THR A 340 -10.92 20.48 13.52
CA THR A 340 -10.33 21.72 14.00
C THR A 340 -8.91 21.53 14.55
N SER A 341 -8.69 20.52 15.39
CA SER A 341 -7.36 20.22 15.93
C SER A 341 -6.39 19.77 14.84
N PHE A 342 -6.88 19.06 13.82
CA PHE A 342 -6.10 18.67 12.65
C PHE A 342 -5.60 19.90 11.90
N PHE A 343 -6.51 20.83 11.54
CA PHE A 343 -6.13 22.06 10.82
C PHE A 343 -5.15 22.92 11.61
N GLN A 344 -5.37 23.12 12.91
CA GLN A 344 -4.45 23.87 13.77
C GLN A 344 -3.04 23.26 13.75
N LYS A 345 -2.96 21.93 13.82
CA LYS A 345 -1.69 21.19 13.78
C LYS A 345 -0.98 21.34 12.44
N VAL A 346 -1.69 21.15 11.33
CA VAL A 346 -1.16 21.29 9.97
C VAL A 346 -0.70 22.74 9.71
N ASN A 347 -1.52 23.73 10.09
CA ASN A 347 -1.23 25.15 9.95
C ASN A 347 0.02 25.58 10.75
N SER A 348 0.27 24.98 11.92
CA SER A 348 1.49 25.23 12.71
C SER A 348 2.80 24.89 11.97
N LYS A 349 2.71 24.06 10.92
CA LYS A 349 3.83 23.64 10.07
C LYS A 349 3.65 24.03 8.60
N LYS A 350 2.81 25.04 8.31
CA LYS A 350 2.53 25.48 6.94
C LYS A 350 3.78 25.75 6.11
N ASP A 351 4.86 26.25 6.70
CA ASP A 351 6.09 26.63 5.97
C ASP A 351 6.83 25.43 5.37
N ILE A 352 6.66 24.24 5.94
CA ILE A 352 7.29 23.00 5.46
C ILE A 352 6.36 22.14 4.61
N ILE A 353 5.08 22.51 4.52
CA ILE A 353 4.10 21.84 3.68
C ILE A 353 4.27 22.36 2.25
N ASN A 354 4.47 21.46 1.30
CA ASN A 354 4.51 21.75 -0.12
C ASN A 354 3.08 21.81 -0.69
N ASN A 355 2.32 20.73 -0.49
CA ASN A 355 0.97 20.57 -1.03
C ASN A 355 0.13 19.69 -0.10
N ILE A 356 -1.19 19.90 -0.12
CA ILE A 356 -2.17 19.08 0.56
C ILE A 356 -3.20 18.67 -0.48
N LYS A 357 -3.19 17.39 -0.83
CA LYS A 357 -4.23 16.79 -1.67
C LYS A 357 -5.36 16.33 -0.76
N PHE A 358 -6.60 16.61 -1.11
CA PHE A 358 -7.74 16.05 -0.40
C PHE A 358 -8.79 15.49 -1.35
N PHE A 359 -9.51 14.50 -0.86
CA PHE A 359 -10.67 13.93 -1.52
C PHE A 359 -11.71 13.52 -0.49
N SER A 360 -12.95 13.95 -0.67
CA SER A 360 -14.04 13.69 0.26
C SER A 360 -15.30 13.30 -0.48
N TYR A 361 -16.08 12.39 0.10
CA TYR A 361 -17.35 11.96 -0.46
C TYR A 361 -18.49 12.89 -0.03
N ASP A 362 -19.40 13.28 -0.93
CA ASP A 362 -20.39 14.36 -0.74
C ASP A 362 -21.28 14.28 0.52
N LEU A 363 -21.50 13.08 1.06
CA LEU A 363 -22.36 12.84 2.22
C LEU A 363 -21.69 13.12 3.58
N ILE A 364 -20.41 13.48 3.60
CA ILE A 364 -19.66 13.68 4.84
C ILE A 364 -19.85 15.10 5.40
N SER A 365 -20.41 15.19 6.61
CA SER A 365 -20.58 16.46 7.32
C SER A 365 -19.27 16.85 8.01
N LEU A 366 -18.40 17.56 7.29
CA LEU A 366 -17.14 18.08 7.80
C LEU A 366 -17.30 19.52 8.31
N LYS A 367 -17.16 19.72 9.61
CA LYS A 367 -17.34 21.04 10.22
C LYS A 367 -16.20 21.98 9.83
N ASN A 368 -16.53 23.13 9.25
CA ASN A 368 -15.62 24.22 8.87
C ASN A 368 -14.46 23.77 7.96
N PHE A 369 -14.62 22.68 7.20
CA PHE A 369 -13.51 22.07 6.47
C PHE A 369 -13.08 22.89 5.26
N LYS A 370 -14.00 23.21 4.35
CA LYS A 370 -13.70 24.04 3.16
C LYS A 370 -13.25 25.45 3.56
N GLU A 371 -13.96 26.08 4.51
CA GLU A 371 -13.60 27.40 5.02
C GLU A 371 -12.18 27.43 5.61
N LYS A 372 -11.79 26.42 6.40
CA LYS A 372 -10.43 26.36 6.98
C LYS A 372 -9.36 26.01 5.95
N LEU A 373 -9.66 25.18 4.96
CA LEU A 373 -8.74 24.93 3.84
C LEU A 373 -8.44 26.23 3.09
N ASP A 374 -9.49 26.98 2.74
CA ASP A 374 -9.37 28.20 1.93
C ASP A 374 -8.77 29.37 2.71
N THR A 375 -8.87 29.39 4.04
CA THR A 375 -8.34 30.48 4.88
C THR A 375 -7.00 30.16 5.53
N GLU A 376 -6.84 28.99 6.14
CA GLU A 376 -5.63 28.63 6.90
C GLU A 376 -4.53 28.03 5.99
N LEU A 377 -4.90 27.40 4.87
CA LEU A 377 -3.99 26.67 3.98
C LEU A 377 -4.06 27.17 2.52
N ALA A 378 -4.53 28.40 2.33
CA ALA A 378 -4.73 29.03 1.03
C ALA A 378 -3.52 28.85 0.10
N GLY A 379 -3.77 28.35 -1.12
CA GLY A 379 -2.75 28.18 -2.16
C GLY A 379 -1.84 26.96 -2.02
N LYS A 380 -2.03 26.11 -0.99
CA LYS A 380 -1.32 24.84 -0.82
C LYS A 380 -2.22 23.61 -0.92
N VAL A 381 -3.46 23.80 -1.33
CA VAL A 381 -4.50 22.78 -1.32
C VAL A 381 -4.88 22.44 -2.75
N THR A 382 -4.93 21.15 -3.06
CA THR A 382 -5.40 20.60 -4.33
C THR A 382 -6.55 19.64 -4.07
N GLU A 383 -7.75 19.94 -4.57
CA GLU A 383 -8.85 18.97 -4.56
C GLU A 383 -8.63 17.95 -5.69
N VAL A 384 -8.63 16.65 -5.34
CA VAL A 384 -8.33 15.57 -6.30
C VAL A 384 -9.62 14.83 -6.65
N ASN A 385 -10.28 15.25 -7.73
CA ASN A 385 -11.60 14.69 -8.13
C ASN A 385 -11.52 13.42 -8.99
N ASP A 386 -10.33 13.02 -9.44
CA ASP A 386 -10.13 11.91 -10.37
C ASP A 386 -9.80 10.57 -9.69
N LEU A 387 -9.74 10.54 -8.35
CA LEU A 387 -9.60 9.29 -7.59
C LEU A 387 -10.80 8.36 -7.80
N ASP A 388 -11.99 8.93 -8.06
CA ASP A 388 -13.20 8.17 -8.38
C ASP A 388 -13.39 7.86 -9.86
N ILE A 389 -12.70 8.58 -10.75
CA ILE A 389 -12.80 8.39 -12.20
C ILE A 389 -11.84 7.27 -12.61
N ASP A 390 -12.41 6.20 -13.16
CA ASP A 390 -11.65 5.33 -14.03
C ASP A 390 -11.43 6.15 -15.30
N SER A 391 -10.26 6.77 -15.50
CA SER A 391 -9.94 7.15 -16.86
C SER A 391 -9.84 5.83 -17.61
N PRO A 392 -10.77 5.49 -18.51
CA PRO A 392 -10.48 4.45 -19.46
C PRO A 392 -9.36 5.09 -20.27
N LYS A 393 -8.12 4.63 -20.13
CA LYS A 393 -7.23 4.76 -21.27
C LYS A 393 -7.95 4.02 -22.37
N GLU A 394 -8.49 4.79 -23.30
CA GLU A 394 -9.18 4.34 -24.50
C GLU A 394 -8.58 3.00 -24.91
N SER A 395 -9.39 1.96 -24.83
CA SER A 395 -9.23 0.86 -25.76
C SER A 395 -9.15 1.54 -27.12
N LYS A 396 -7.94 1.61 -27.68
CA LYS A 396 -7.77 1.97 -29.08
C LYS A 396 -8.66 0.99 -29.85
N GLN A 397 -9.82 1.48 -30.26
CA GLN A 397 -10.51 0.91 -31.39
C GLN A 397 -9.71 1.32 -32.62
N GLU A 398 -9.51 0.29 -33.46
CA GLU A 398 -8.81 0.24 -34.74
C GLU A 398 -7.30 0.00 -34.71
#